data_AF-A0A973W8I0-F1
#
_entry.id   AF-A0A973W8I0-F1
#
_cell.length_a   1.000
_cell.length_b   1.000
_cell.length_c   1.000
_cell.angle_alpha   90.00
_cell.angle_beta   90.00
_cell.angle_gamma   90.00
#
_symmetry.space_group_name_H-M   'P 1'
#
loop_
_entity.id
_entity.type
_entity.pdbx_description
1 polymer ?
#
loop_
_entity_poly.entity_id
_entity_poly.type
_entity_poly.pdbx_seq_one_letter_code
_entity_poly.pdbx_strand_id
1 'polypeptide(L)'
;MAAAAGQNREIEQLKTLLFQPEATRLTSLEADLDSLQRYVGNADRLETATAGILVEALERAEVNRPRELASAIAPVVVSAIRSEIKNSREQMIEALYPIVGRLVSAAVANSFRELVASLEQRINALTSAQLWVGRVKSLVTGRPISEFVLADNPPRVNRLLIIERGNGRLIADWKRDATADERADLLSAMVAAILEFSVQALAGEGNLQTLDFGGRQLALRASPRFILAAECLGPLRPADNARINSLFFDAIERIDRGADCDGPMLASLAGSIETDDTPRRIASRRGKVILLAVLAAVAGLLLWLAVTSVTRSLLERRTHAALEQLAVKQPLLASFPLRLDFDHGSRSVAVSGIEPSQLETAPLLDALGAAAAPYRIVNRIGLVSAPEQVAASQAGIAGLQRSMARLQASLDQMRETMGAQAQSGDQKYAALGARPDMFS
;
A
#
# COMPACT_ATOMS: atom_id res chain seq x y z
N MET A 1 -116.64 -33.84 -65.22
CA MET A 1 -115.27 -33.32 -64.99
C MET A 1 -115.18 -32.27 -63.87
N ALA A 2 -116.25 -31.53 -63.52
CA ALA A 2 -116.21 -30.54 -62.43
C ALA A 2 -116.12 -31.12 -61.00
N ALA A 3 -116.73 -32.27 -60.72
CA ALA A 3 -116.72 -32.90 -59.38
C ALA A 3 -115.33 -33.46 -58.98
N ALA A 4 -114.59 -34.02 -59.94
CA ALA A 4 -113.22 -34.50 -59.71
C ALA A 4 -112.23 -33.35 -59.43
N ALA A 5 -112.48 -32.16 -59.98
CA ALA A 5 -111.69 -30.96 -59.68
C ALA A 5 -111.98 -30.39 -58.27
N GLY A 6 -113.18 -30.61 -57.73
CA GLY A 6 -113.56 -30.24 -56.36
C GLY A 6 -112.88 -31.12 -55.31
N GLN A 7 -112.96 -32.45 -55.47
CA GLN A 7 -112.29 -33.40 -54.57
C GLN A 7 -110.77 -33.23 -54.53
N ASN A 8 -110.14 -32.92 -55.67
CA ASN A 8 -108.70 -32.71 -55.69
C ASN A 8 -108.31 -31.42 -54.93
N ARG A 9 -109.15 -30.38 -54.95
CA ARG A 9 -108.94 -29.16 -54.14
C ARG A 9 -109.13 -29.42 -52.64
N GLU A 10 -110.10 -30.22 -52.26
CA GLU A 10 -110.34 -30.61 -50.86
C GLU A 10 -109.19 -31.45 -50.30
N ILE A 11 -108.64 -32.37 -51.11
CA ILE A 11 -107.46 -33.17 -50.74
C ILE A 11 -106.22 -32.28 -50.59
N GLU A 12 -106.00 -31.33 -51.50
CA GLU A 12 -104.88 -30.39 -51.41
C GLU A 12 -105.02 -29.44 -50.20
N GLN A 13 -106.24 -29.00 -49.86
CA GLN A 13 -106.51 -28.23 -48.64
C GLN A 13 -106.25 -29.06 -47.38
N LEU A 14 -106.66 -30.33 -47.36
CA LEU A 14 -106.43 -31.24 -46.24
C LEU A 14 -104.94 -31.55 -46.06
N LYS A 15 -104.21 -31.80 -47.16
CA LYS A 15 -102.74 -31.95 -47.12
C LYS A 15 -102.07 -30.70 -46.58
N THR A 16 -102.51 -29.53 -47.04
CA THR A 16 -101.99 -28.25 -46.56
C THR A 16 -102.20 -28.13 -45.06
N LEU A 17 -103.42 -28.34 -44.55
CA LEU A 17 -103.74 -28.26 -43.12
C LEU A 17 -103.02 -29.31 -42.26
N LEU A 18 -102.85 -30.54 -42.76
CA LEU A 18 -102.18 -31.62 -42.03
C LEU A 18 -100.66 -31.47 -41.98
N PHE A 19 -100.03 -30.90 -43.02
CA PHE A 19 -98.57 -30.80 -43.13
C PHE A 19 -98.00 -29.38 -42.95
N GLN A 20 -98.86 -28.36 -42.76
CA GLN A 20 -98.42 -26.98 -42.49
C GLN A 20 -97.45 -26.89 -41.29
N PRO A 21 -97.72 -27.53 -40.12
CA PRO A 21 -96.82 -27.45 -38.96
C PRO A 21 -95.44 -28.04 -39.26
N GLU A 22 -95.38 -29.17 -39.96
CA GLU A 22 -94.15 -29.86 -40.35
C GLU A 22 -93.38 -29.06 -41.38
N ALA A 23 -94.06 -28.49 -42.40
CA ALA A 23 -93.45 -27.63 -43.40
C ALA A 23 -92.83 -26.39 -42.74
N THR A 24 -93.55 -25.75 -41.82
CA THR A 24 -93.06 -24.59 -41.07
C THR A 24 -91.82 -24.96 -40.24
N ARG A 25 -91.85 -26.12 -39.58
CA ARG A 25 -90.73 -26.62 -38.77
C ARG A 25 -89.50 -26.94 -39.62
N LEU A 26 -89.69 -27.52 -40.80
CA LEU A 26 -88.60 -27.80 -41.74
C LEU A 26 -87.96 -26.50 -42.23
N THR A 27 -88.78 -25.52 -42.64
CA THR A 27 -88.27 -24.21 -43.06
C THR A 27 -87.52 -23.49 -41.94
N SER A 28 -87.98 -23.57 -40.69
CA SER A 28 -87.21 -23.01 -39.56
C SER A 28 -85.89 -23.74 -39.32
N LEU A 29 -85.88 -25.07 -39.45
CA LEU A 29 -84.66 -25.87 -39.26
C LEU A 29 -83.63 -25.61 -40.38
N GLU A 30 -84.09 -25.46 -41.62
CA GLU A 30 -83.28 -25.07 -42.77
C GLU A 30 -82.64 -23.69 -42.55
N ALA A 31 -83.42 -22.72 -42.06
CA ALA A 31 -82.91 -21.39 -41.73
C ALA A 31 -81.86 -21.43 -40.60
N ASP A 32 -82.07 -22.23 -39.56
CA ASP A 32 -81.14 -22.41 -38.45
C ASP A 32 -79.84 -23.09 -38.94
N LEU A 33 -79.93 -24.13 -39.76
CA LEU A 33 -78.79 -24.82 -40.35
C LEU A 33 -77.99 -23.90 -41.28
N ASP A 34 -78.65 -23.11 -42.12
CA ASP A 34 -77.98 -22.12 -42.97
C ASP A 34 -77.24 -21.06 -42.16
N SER A 35 -77.79 -20.67 -41.00
CA SER A 35 -77.13 -19.72 -40.09
C SER A 35 -75.86 -20.32 -39.48
N LEU A 36 -75.94 -21.57 -39.04
CA LEU A 36 -74.83 -22.31 -38.44
C LEU A 36 -73.75 -22.63 -39.49
N GLN A 37 -74.15 -22.95 -40.73
CA GLN A 37 -73.24 -23.19 -41.84
C GLN A 37 -72.53 -21.90 -42.28
N ARG A 38 -73.18 -20.74 -42.22
CA ARG A 38 -72.52 -19.44 -42.47
C ARG A 38 -71.50 -19.08 -41.39
N TYR A 39 -71.75 -19.48 -40.15
CA TYR A 39 -70.89 -19.20 -39.00
C TYR A 39 -69.72 -20.19 -38.84
N VAL A 40 -69.95 -21.49 -39.07
CA VAL A 40 -69.00 -22.59 -38.75
C VAL A 40 -68.74 -23.53 -39.94
N GLY A 41 -69.48 -23.41 -41.04
CA GLY A 41 -69.61 -24.46 -42.06
C GLY A 41 -68.35 -24.85 -42.84
N ASN A 42 -67.20 -24.19 -42.63
CA ASN A 42 -65.90 -24.65 -43.10
C ASN A 42 -64.81 -24.43 -42.02
N ALA A 43 -63.68 -25.13 -42.15
CA ALA A 43 -62.61 -25.10 -41.16
C ALA A 43 -62.07 -23.68 -40.90
N ASP A 44 -61.87 -22.88 -41.96
CA ASP A 44 -61.35 -21.51 -41.85
C ASP A 44 -62.31 -20.58 -41.09
N ARG A 45 -63.63 -20.71 -41.31
CA ARG A 45 -64.66 -19.94 -40.60
C ARG A 45 -64.74 -20.36 -39.15
N LEU A 46 -64.66 -21.66 -38.87
CA LEU A 46 -64.60 -22.16 -37.50
C LEU A 46 -63.36 -21.63 -36.78
N GLU A 47 -62.18 -21.66 -37.42
CA GLU A 47 -60.94 -21.11 -36.85
C GLU A 47 -61.09 -19.62 -36.56
N THR A 48 -61.58 -18.85 -37.53
CA THR A 48 -61.77 -17.40 -37.39
C THR A 48 -62.78 -17.07 -36.28
N ALA A 49 -63.91 -17.76 -36.25
CA ALA A 49 -64.93 -17.59 -35.21
C ALA A 49 -64.37 -17.97 -33.82
N THR A 50 -63.62 -19.05 -33.74
CA THR A 50 -62.99 -19.51 -32.49
C THR A 50 -61.93 -18.53 -32.01
N ALA A 51 -61.08 -18.02 -32.90
CA ALA A 51 -60.08 -17.00 -32.56
C ALA A 51 -60.74 -15.73 -32.01
N GLY A 52 -61.81 -15.25 -32.65
CA GLY A 52 -62.60 -14.13 -32.16
C GLY A 52 -63.18 -14.39 -30.77
N ILE A 53 -63.82 -15.55 -30.57
CA ILE A 53 -64.37 -15.96 -29.26
C ILE A 53 -63.27 -16.02 -28.19
N LEU A 54 -62.10 -16.56 -28.51
CA LEU A 54 -60.97 -16.66 -27.58
C LEU A 54 -60.48 -15.28 -27.16
N VAL A 55 -60.26 -14.36 -28.11
CA VAL A 55 -59.85 -12.98 -27.81
C VAL A 55 -60.85 -12.30 -26.88
N GLU A 56 -62.15 -12.33 -27.22
CA GLU A 56 -63.20 -11.74 -26.38
C GLU A 56 -63.33 -12.43 -25.01
N ALA A 57 -63.06 -13.74 -24.94
CA ALA A 57 -63.07 -14.47 -23.67
C ALA A 57 -61.88 -14.07 -22.78
N LEU A 58 -60.69 -13.89 -23.36
CA LEU A 58 -59.49 -13.42 -22.69
C LEU A 58 -59.64 -11.98 -22.19
N GLU A 59 -60.13 -11.06 -23.03
CA GLU A 59 -60.41 -9.66 -22.63
C GLU A 59 -61.43 -9.60 -21.49
N ARG A 60 -62.51 -10.39 -21.57
CA ARG A 60 -63.49 -10.49 -20.47
C ARG A 60 -62.90 -11.11 -19.21
N ALA A 61 -62.01 -12.10 -19.34
CA ALA A 61 -61.35 -12.72 -18.19
C ALA A 61 -60.34 -11.76 -17.54
N GLU A 62 -59.67 -10.91 -18.31
CA GLU A 62 -58.76 -9.89 -17.81
C GLU A 62 -59.52 -8.87 -16.92
N VAL A 63 -60.68 -8.41 -17.36
CA VAL A 63 -61.49 -7.44 -16.60
C VAL A 63 -62.17 -8.08 -15.38
N ASN A 64 -62.82 -9.24 -15.58
CA ASN A 64 -63.69 -9.81 -14.55
C ASN A 64 -62.97 -10.76 -13.59
N ARG A 65 -61.87 -11.40 -14.01
CA ARG A 65 -61.12 -12.41 -13.24
C ARG A 65 -59.60 -12.31 -13.45
N PRO A 66 -58.97 -11.14 -13.25
CA PRO A 66 -57.56 -10.93 -13.56
C PRO A 66 -56.60 -11.88 -12.83
N ARG A 67 -56.92 -12.23 -11.58
CA ARG A 67 -56.06 -13.12 -10.75
C ARG A 67 -56.04 -14.56 -11.25
N GLU A 68 -57.20 -15.08 -11.67
CA GLU A 68 -57.32 -16.44 -12.20
C GLU A 68 -56.69 -16.55 -13.60
N LEU A 69 -56.87 -15.52 -14.43
CA LEU A 69 -56.19 -15.45 -15.73
C LEU A 69 -54.66 -15.41 -15.55
N ALA A 70 -54.17 -14.56 -14.64
CA ALA A 70 -52.74 -14.46 -14.35
C ALA A 70 -52.16 -15.78 -13.81
N SER A 71 -52.86 -16.47 -12.90
CA SER A 71 -52.38 -17.75 -12.36
C SER A 71 -52.37 -18.88 -13.39
N ALA A 72 -53.29 -18.86 -14.37
CA ALA A 72 -53.33 -19.82 -15.45
C ALA A 72 -52.24 -19.59 -16.51
N ILE A 73 -51.96 -18.32 -16.87
CA ILE A 73 -51.02 -17.95 -17.93
C ILE A 73 -49.57 -17.89 -17.42
N ALA A 74 -49.34 -17.45 -16.18
CA ALA A 74 -47.99 -17.23 -15.65
C ALA A 74 -47.07 -18.46 -15.77
N PRO A 75 -47.48 -19.72 -15.49
CA PRO A 75 -46.62 -20.88 -15.67
C PRO A 75 -46.14 -21.07 -17.11
N VAL A 76 -47.00 -20.80 -18.10
CA VAL A 76 -46.68 -20.90 -19.52
C VAL A 76 -45.68 -19.83 -19.92
N VAL A 77 -45.90 -18.59 -19.48
CA VAL A 77 -45.00 -17.46 -19.75
C VAL A 77 -43.63 -17.68 -19.11
N VAL A 78 -43.58 -18.11 -17.84
CA VAL A 78 -42.32 -18.40 -17.15
C VAL A 78 -41.57 -19.55 -17.83
N SER A 79 -42.28 -20.60 -18.26
CA SER A 79 -41.67 -21.70 -19.02
C SER A 79 -41.13 -21.24 -20.37
N ALA A 80 -41.88 -20.40 -21.09
CA ALA A 80 -41.45 -19.81 -22.36
C ALA A 80 -40.20 -18.95 -22.18
N ILE A 81 -40.20 -18.05 -21.18
CA ILE A 81 -39.03 -17.22 -20.83
C ILE A 81 -37.84 -18.09 -20.47
N ARG A 82 -38.01 -19.14 -19.64
CA ARG A 82 -36.92 -20.04 -19.27
C ARG A 82 -36.34 -20.76 -20.48
N SER A 83 -37.20 -21.22 -21.39
CA SER A 83 -36.78 -21.85 -22.63
C SER A 83 -36.02 -20.85 -23.51
N GLU A 84 -36.52 -19.63 -23.64
CA GLU A 84 -35.89 -18.58 -24.44
C GLU A 84 -34.53 -18.17 -23.89
N ILE A 85 -34.40 -18.02 -22.56
CA ILE A 85 -33.13 -17.79 -21.86
C ILE A 85 -32.12 -18.90 -22.19
N LYS A 86 -32.57 -20.16 -22.25
CA LYS A 86 -31.71 -21.30 -22.54
C LYS A 86 -31.28 -21.32 -24.01
N ASN A 87 -32.19 -21.01 -24.92
CA ASN A 87 -31.95 -21.06 -26.37
C ASN A 87 -31.16 -19.84 -26.88
N SER A 88 -31.34 -18.67 -26.26
CA SER A 88 -30.73 -17.39 -26.66
C SER A 88 -29.56 -17.00 -25.74
N ARG A 89 -28.86 -18.00 -25.20
CA ARG A 89 -27.75 -17.81 -24.24
C ARG A 89 -26.61 -16.96 -24.80
N GLU A 90 -26.25 -17.15 -26.08
CA GLU A 90 -25.13 -16.42 -26.71
C GLU A 90 -25.41 -14.92 -26.83
N GLN A 91 -26.62 -14.55 -27.29
CA GLN A 91 -27.03 -13.14 -27.40
C GLN A 91 -27.08 -12.45 -26.02
N MET A 92 -27.53 -13.17 -24.98
CA MET A 92 -27.48 -12.63 -23.62
C MET A 92 -26.05 -12.46 -23.11
N ILE A 93 -25.15 -13.40 -23.40
CA ILE A 93 -23.73 -13.26 -23.01
C ILE A 93 -23.14 -12.01 -23.66
N GLU A 94 -23.40 -11.79 -24.96
CA GLU A 94 -22.94 -10.61 -25.69
C GLU A 94 -23.48 -9.31 -25.10
N ALA A 95 -24.77 -9.28 -24.74
CA ALA A 95 -25.41 -8.11 -24.12
C ALA A 95 -24.92 -7.85 -22.68
N LEU A 96 -24.64 -8.90 -21.91
CA LEU A 96 -24.24 -8.79 -20.50
C LEU A 96 -22.74 -8.59 -20.31
N TYR A 97 -21.91 -9.03 -21.25
CA TYR A 97 -20.44 -8.99 -21.11
C TYR A 97 -19.91 -7.58 -20.76
N PRO A 98 -20.36 -6.47 -21.38
CA PRO A 98 -19.91 -5.14 -21.01
C PRO A 98 -20.33 -4.72 -19.60
N ILE A 99 -21.51 -5.16 -19.15
CA ILE A 99 -22.05 -4.84 -17.82
C ILE A 99 -21.26 -5.59 -16.74
N VAL A 100 -21.09 -6.90 -16.93
CA VAL A 100 -20.29 -7.74 -16.03
C VAL A 100 -18.85 -7.26 -15.97
N GLY A 101 -18.24 -6.93 -17.11
CA GLY A 101 -16.89 -6.39 -17.16
C GLY A 101 -16.73 -5.09 -16.36
N ARG A 102 -17.68 -4.15 -16.46
CA ARG A 102 -17.68 -2.91 -15.67
C ARG A 102 -17.83 -3.18 -14.17
N LEU A 103 -18.72 -4.10 -13.79
CA LEU A 103 -18.95 -4.46 -12.39
C LEU A 103 -17.72 -5.14 -11.77
N VAL A 104 -17.12 -6.10 -12.47
CA VAL A 104 -15.89 -6.78 -12.03
C VAL A 104 -14.75 -5.77 -11.91
N SER A 105 -14.57 -4.90 -12.90
CA SER A 105 -13.51 -3.87 -12.86
C SER A 105 -13.71 -2.91 -11.70
N ALA A 106 -14.94 -2.48 -11.42
CA ALA A 106 -15.25 -1.62 -10.30
C ALA A 106 -15.01 -2.31 -8.95
N ALA A 107 -15.39 -3.59 -8.82
CA ALA A 107 -15.15 -4.38 -7.62
C ALA A 107 -13.64 -4.55 -7.37
N VAL A 108 -12.88 -4.94 -8.39
CA VAL A 108 -11.43 -5.10 -8.31
C VAL A 108 -10.76 -3.77 -7.95
N ALA A 109 -11.12 -2.67 -8.61
CA ALA A 109 -10.59 -1.35 -8.30
C ALA A 109 -10.90 -0.91 -6.87
N ASN A 110 -12.09 -1.24 -6.36
CA ASN A 110 -12.45 -0.93 -4.98
C ASN A 110 -11.64 -1.76 -3.98
N SER A 111 -11.49 -3.06 -4.22
CA SER A 111 -10.65 -3.92 -3.40
C SER A 111 -9.19 -3.49 -3.42
N PHE A 112 -8.64 -3.08 -4.58
CA PHE A 112 -7.28 -2.53 -4.65
C PHE A 112 -7.14 -1.24 -3.84
N ARG A 113 -8.12 -0.32 -3.91
CA ARG A 113 -8.12 0.90 -3.09
C ARG A 113 -8.14 0.59 -1.60
N GLU A 114 -8.98 -0.36 -1.19
CA GLU A 114 -9.08 -0.79 0.20
C GLU A 114 -7.81 -1.49 0.68
N LEU A 115 -7.19 -2.32 -0.17
CA LEU A 115 -5.89 -2.93 0.10
C LEU A 115 -4.81 -1.85 0.25
N VAL A 116 -4.72 -0.88 -0.66
CA VAL A 116 -3.76 0.22 -0.59
C VAL A 116 -3.98 1.05 0.68
N ALA A 117 -5.22 1.41 1.01
CA ALA A 117 -5.55 2.12 2.25
C ALA A 117 -5.16 1.31 3.50
N SER A 118 -5.39 0.00 3.50
CA SER A 118 -4.99 -0.88 4.59
C SER A 118 -3.46 -1.01 4.70
N LEU A 119 -2.74 -1.01 3.57
CA LEU A 119 -1.28 -1.03 3.53
C LEU A 119 -0.72 0.27 4.07
N GLU A 120 -1.27 1.41 3.65
CA GLU A 120 -0.86 2.73 4.14
C GLU A 120 -1.06 2.84 5.65
N GLN A 121 -2.20 2.36 6.16
CA GLN A 121 -2.48 2.36 7.60
C GLN A 121 -1.54 1.42 8.39
N ARG A 122 -1.20 0.25 7.83
CA ARG A 122 -0.23 -0.69 8.42
C ARG A 122 1.20 -0.13 8.36
N ILE A 123 1.59 0.47 7.24
CA ILE A 123 2.91 1.09 7.06
C ILE A 123 3.07 2.26 8.02
N ASN A 124 2.05 3.12 8.17
CA ASN A 124 2.05 4.22 9.13
C ASN A 124 2.09 3.73 10.58
N ALA A 125 1.45 2.61 10.91
CA ALA A 125 1.58 1.96 12.21
C ALA A 125 2.99 1.39 12.45
N LEU A 126 3.69 1.00 11.38
CA LEU A 126 5.05 0.49 11.43
C LEU A 126 6.13 1.58 11.42
N THR A 127 5.82 2.86 11.18
CA THR A 127 6.88 3.86 10.94
C THR A 127 7.16 4.88 12.03
N SER A 128 6.26 5.29 12.95
CA SER A 128 6.56 6.58 13.63
C SER A 128 6.51 6.73 15.16
N ALA A 129 5.88 5.88 15.97
CA ALA A 129 5.93 6.11 17.43
C ALA A 129 5.62 4.88 18.28
N GLN A 130 4.65 4.06 17.85
CA GLN A 130 4.17 2.93 18.64
C GLN A 130 5.17 1.76 18.73
N LEU A 131 6.00 1.54 17.70
CA LEU A 131 7.06 0.53 17.77
C LEU A 131 8.23 0.94 18.69
N TRP A 132 8.59 2.22 18.73
CA TRP A 132 9.64 2.71 19.64
C TRP A 132 9.15 2.71 21.09
N VAL A 133 7.94 3.22 21.35
CA VAL A 133 7.30 3.12 22.67
C VAL A 133 7.10 1.65 23.07
N GLY A 134 6.73 0.79 22.12
CA GLY A 134 6.58 -0.65 22.31
C GLY A 134 7.90 -1.36 22.65
N ARG A 135 9.02 -0.99 22.01
CA ARG A 135 10.36 -1.53 22.33
C ARG A 135 10.83 -1.13 23.72
N VAL A 136 10.65 0.14 24.10
CA VAL A 136 11.00 0.62 25.45
C VAL A 136 10.11 -0.05 26.51
N LYS A 137 8.80 -0.14 26.26
CA LYS A 137 7.85 -0.76 27.19
C LYS A 137 8.03 -2.28 27.30
N SER A 138 8.38 -2.96 26.20
CA SER A 138 8.72 -4.39 26.15
C SER A 138 9.99 -4.71 26.95
N LEU A 139 11.04 -3.89 26.85
CA LEU A 139 12.24 -4.05 27.68
C LEU A 139 11.96 -3.84 29.17
N VAL A 140 11.13 -2.83 29.52
CA VAL A 140 10.76 -2.54 30.92
C VAL A 140 9.93 -3.66 31.55
N THR A 141 9.03 -4.27 30.78
CA THR A 141 8.03 -5.24 31.29
C THR A 141 8.39 -6.70 31.01
N GLY A 142 9.40 -6.97 30.17
CA GLY A 142 9.89 -8.30 29.86
C GLY A 142 8.93 -9.17 29.05
N ARG A 143 7.96 -8.58 28.34
CA ARG A 143 7.02 -9.30 27.47
C ARG A 143 7.37 -9.11 25.99
N PRO A 144 7.22 -10.15 25.15
CA PRO A 144 7.50 -10.07 23.72
C PRO A 144 6.58 -9.06 23.02
N ILE A 145 7.11 -8.41 21.98
CA ILE A 145 6.45 -7.31 21.26
C ILE A 145 5.07 -7.69 20.68
N SER A 146 4.84 -8.99 20.46
CA SER A 146 3.58 -9.58 19.98
C SER A 146 2.42 -9.44 20.96
N GLU A 147 2.67 -9.24 22.26
CA GLU A 147 1.63 -9.03 23.28
C GLU A 147 1.21 -7.55 23.40
N PHE A 148 2.05 -6.58 22.99
CA PHE A 148 1.77 -5.15 23.21
C PHE A 148 1.25 -4.40 21.99
N VAL A 149 1.47 -4.92 20.78
CA VAL A 149 0.96 -4.29 19.53
C VAL A 149 -0.50 -4.71 19.26
N LEU A 150 -1.00 -5.75 19.93
CA LEU A 150 -2.39 -6.17 19.90
C LEU A 150 -3.05 -5.60 21.15
N ALA A 151 -3.93 -4.60 20.99
CA ALA A 151 -4.65 -4.00 22.11
C ALA A 151 -5.28 -5.10 23.01
N ASP A 152 -4.98 -4.99 24.31
CA ASP A 152 -5.33 -5.88 25.45
C ASP A 152 -6.85 -6.05 25.71
N ASN A 153 -7.70 -5.79 24.70
CA ASN A 153 -9.15 -5.88 24.84
C ASN A 153 -9.62 -7.21 24.23
N PRO A 154 -10.16 -8.15 25.03
CA PRO A 154 -10.80 -9.34 24.50
C PRO A 154 -12.00 -8.96 23.62
N PRO A 155 -12.35 -9.81 22.63
CA PRO A 155 -13.51 -9.58 21.78
C PRO A 155 -14.75 -9.52 22.66
N ARG A 156 -15.50 -8.41 22.59
CA ARG A 156 -16.74 -8.27 23.34
C ARG A 156 -17.86 -8.92 22.56
N VAL A 157 -18.44 -9.98 23.11
CA VAL A 157 -19.60 -10.64 22.52
C VAL A 157 -20.84 -9.82 22.88
N ASN A 158 -21.61 -9.48 21.86
CA ASN A 158 -22.89 -8.78 21.98
C ASN A 158 -24.05 -9.77 22.03
N ARG A 159 -23.98 -10.81 21.18
CA ARG A 159 -25.01 -11.84 21.06
C ARG A 159 -24.42 -13.18 20.63
N LEU A 160 -24.99 -14.27 21.14
CA LEU A 160 -24.74 -15.64 20.70
C LEU A 160 -26.06 -16.28 20.27
N LEU A 161 -26.03 -17.06 19.20
CA LEU A 161 -27.18 -17.76 18.65
C LEU A 161 -26.81 -19.22 18.38
N ILE A 162 -27.70 -20.13 18.75
CA ILE A 162 -27.71 -21.52 18.27
C ILE A 162 -28.87 -21.63 17.30
N ILE A 163 -28.57 -22.00 16.06
CA ILE A 163 -29.53 -22.06 14.96
C ILE A 163 -29.56 -23.50 14.43
N GLU A 164 -30.75 -24.02 14.18
CA GLU A 164 -30.94 -25.32 13.55
C GLU A 164 -30.58 -25.24 12.06
N ARG A 165 -29.71 -26.15 11.60
CA ARG A 165 -29.28 -26.19 10.21
C ARG A 165 -30.38 -26.79 9.34
N GLY A 166 -30.68 -26.13 8.23
CA GLY A 166 -31.66 -26.57 7.22
C GLY A 166 -32.96 -25.77 7.25
N ASN A 167 -33.49 -25.41 8.42
CA ASN A 167 -34.69 -24.56 8.54
C ASN A 167 -34.39 -23.15 9.08
N GLY A 168 -33.17 -22.90 9.59
CA GLY A 168 -32.78 -21.61 10.15
C GLY A 168 -33.50 -21.23 11.45
N ARG A 169 -34.13 -22.20 12.13
CA ARG A 169 -34.86 -21.98 13.37
C ARG A 169 -33.90 -21.63 14.50
N LEU A 170 -34.17 -20.55 15.22
CA LEU A 170 -33.46 -20.21 16.45
C LEU A 170 -33.79 -21.22 17.55
N ILE A 171 -32.77 -21.86 18.11
CA ILE A 171 -32.90 -22.80 19.24
C ILE A 171 -32.68 -22.07 20.56
N ALA A 172 -31.61 -21.28 20.62
CA ALA A 172 -31.28 -20.50 21.81
C ALA A 172 -30.58 -19.20 21.43
N ASP A 173 -30.88 -18.16 22.19
CA ASP A 173 -30.33 -16.83 22.06
C ASP A 173 -29.74 -16.41 23.41
N TRP A 174 -28.59 -15.74 23.35
CA TRP A 174 -28.02 -15.04 24.49
C TRP A 174 -27.62 -13.65 24.03
N LYS A 175 -28.01 -12.64 24.78
CA LYS A 175 -27.70 -11.24 24.51
C LYS A 175 -27.14 -10.59 25.76
N ARG A 176 -26.18 -9.70 25.59
CA ARG A 176 -25.58 -8.94 26.70
C ARG A 176 -26.59 -8.03 27.41
N ASP A 177 -27.43 -7.34 26.64
CA ASP A 177 -28.49 -6.47 27.19
C ASP A 177 -29.85 -7.19 27.15
N ALA A 178 -30.50 -7.31 28.30
CA ALA A 178 -31.72 -8.10 28.53
C ALA A 178 -33.01 -7.56 27.88
N THR A 179 -32.92 -6.77 26.82
CA THR A 179 -34.09 -6.32 26.05
C THR A 179 -34.49 -7.40 25.05
N ALA A 180 -35.69 -7.96 25.27
CA ALA A 180 -36.33 -8.87 24.31
C ALA A 180 -36.44 -8.18 22.95
N ASP A 181 -35.96 -8.85 21.91
CA ASP A 181 -35.72 -8.24 20.60
C ASP A 181 -35.98 -9.27 19.50
N GLU A 182 -37.06 -9.07 18.74
CA GLU A 182 -37.48 -9.89 17.58
C GLU A 182 -36.39 -10.02 16.50
N ARG A 183 -35.33 -9.21 16.58
CA ARG A 183 -34.15 -9.32 15.71
C ARG A 183 -33.41 -10.65 15.82
N ALA A 184 -33.60 -11.45 16.88
CA ALA A 184 -32.93 -12.74 17.04
C ALA A 184 -33.35 -13.75 15.96
N ASP A 185 -34.65 -13.88 15.75
CA ASP A 185 -35.23 -14.80 14.76
C ASP A 185 -34.86 -14.37 13.34
N LEU A 186 -34.91 -13.05 13.08
CA LEU A 186 -34.53 -12.47 11.79
C LEU A 186 -33.03 -12.69 11.48
N LEU A 187 -32.14 -12.44 12.45
CA LEU A 187 -30.71 -12.70 12.29
C LEU A 187 -30.44 -14.19 12.06
N SER A 188 -31.17 -15.07 12.75
CA SER A 188 -31.01 -16.52 12.62
C SER A 188 -31.41 -17.01 11.22
N ALA A 189 -32.58 -16.57 10.74
CA ALA A 189 -33.05 -16.87 9.39
C ALA A 189 -32.09 -16.32 8.32
N MET A 190 -31.60 -15.09 8.50
CA MET A 190 -30.64 -14.48 7.58
C MET A 190 -29.31 -15.25 7.54
N VAL A 191 -28.74 -15.60 8.70
CA VAL A 191 -27.48 -16.34 8.80
C VAL A 191 -27.61 -17.71 8.14
N ALA A 192 -28.70 -18.42 8.39
CA ALA A 192 -28.98 -19.71 7.76
C ALA A 192 -29.10 -19.57 6.23
N ALA A 193 -29.83 -18.56 5.74
CA ALA A 193 -30.01 -18.31 4.31
C ALA A 193 -28.70 -17.95 3.60
N ILE A 194 -27.86 -17.10 4.20
CA ILE A 194 -26.54 -16.74 3.63
C ILE A 194 -25.61 -17.96 3.61
N LEU A 195 -25.58 -18.75 4.70
CA LEU A 195 -24.77 -19.97 4.74
C LEU A 195 -25.22 -20.96 3.67
N GLU A 196 -26.53 -21.21 3.54
CA GLU A 196 -27.07 -22.10 2.53
C GLU A 196 -26.77 -21.61 1.11
N PHE A 197 -26.97 -20.31 0.84
CA PHE A 197 -26.63 -19.70 -0.44
C PHE A 197 -25.13 -19.82 -0.74
N SER A 198 -24.26 -19.61 0.25
CA SER A 198 -22.81 -19.73 0.08
C SER A 198 -22.39 -21.16 -0.29
N VAL A 199 -22.97 -22.17 0.35
CA VAL A 199 -22.70 -23.58 0.05
C VAL A 199 -23.17 -23.94 -1.36
N GLN A 200 -24.35 -23.46 -1.77
CA GLN A 200 -24.88 -23.67 -3.12
C GLN A 200 -24.02 -22.98 -4.19
N ALA A 201 -23.59 -21.74 -3.94
CA ALA A 201 -22.79 -20.96 -4.88
C ALA A 201 -21.36 -21.50 -5.06
N LEU A 202 -20.78 -22.06 -3.99
CA LEU A 202 -19.41 -22.60 -3.96
C LEU A 202 -19.34 -24.11 -4.23
N ALA A 203 -20.44 -24.76 -4.62
CA ALA A 203 -20.52 -26.20 -4.84
C ALA A 203 -19.99 -27.06 -3.65
N GLY A 204 -20.11 -26.55 -2.43
CA GLY A 204 -19.61 -27.19 -1.21
C GLY A 204 -18.11 -26.97 -0.92
N GLU A 205 -17.38 -26.24 -1.76
CA GLU A 205 -15.98 -25.89 -1.50
C GLU A 205 -15.87 -24.61 -0.66
N GLY A 206 -15.80 -24.80 0.66
CA GLY A 206 -15.61 -23.71 1.62
C GLY A 206 -16.79 -23.53 2.58
N ASN A 207 -16.48 -23.14 3.82
CA ASN A 207 -17.48 -22.86 4.84
C ASN A 207 -17.32 -21.40 5.28
N LEU A 208 -18.41 -20.62 5.28
CA LEU A 208 -18.39 -19.23 5.68
C LEU A 208 -18.18 -19.13 7.19
N GLN A 209 -17.04 -18.58 7.61
CA GLN A 209 -16.63 -18.52 9.03
C GLN A 209 -16.84 -17.14 9.65
N THR A 210 -16.89 -16.08 8.84
CA THR A 210 -17.01 -14.71 9.37
C THR A 210 -17.79 -13.85 8.37
N LEU A 211 -18.74 -13.05 8.85
CA LEU A 211 -19.36 -11.96 8.10
C LEU A 211 -19.01 -10.62 8.74
N ASP A 212 -18.80 -9.61 7.90
CA ASP A 212 -18.61 -8.22 8.34
C ASP A 212 -19.82 -7.36 7.94
N PHE A 213 -20.39 -6.68 8.92
CA PHE A 213 -21.49 -5.73 8.79
C PHE A 213 -21.04 -4.34 9.23
N GLY A 214 -20.06 -3.76 8.53
CA GLY A 214 -19.71 -2.34 8.65
C GLY A 214 -19.39 -1.89 10.09
N GLY A 215 -18.67 -2.72 10.84
CA GLY A 215 -18.29 -2.46 12.24
C GLY A 215 -18.83 -3.47 13.26
N ARG A 216 -19.70 -4.39 12.84
CA ARG A 216 -20.07 -5.59 13.59
C ARG A 216 -19.59 -6.82 12.84
N GLN A 217 -18.89 -7.71 13.51
CA GLN A 217 -18.45 -8.96 12.90
C GLN A 217 -19.17 -10.14 13.53
N LEU A 218 -19.62 -11.05 12.67
CA LEU A 218 -20.33 -12.25 13.05
C LEU A 218 -19.42 -13.45 12.80
N ALA A 219 -18.93 -14.08 13.86
CA ALA A 219 -18.18 -15.33 13.77
C ALA A 219 -19.16 -16.50 13.70
N LEU A 220 -19.01 -17.36 12.70
CA LEU A 220 -19.89 -18.47 12.41
C LEU A 220 -19.13 -19.79 12.42
N ARG A 221 -19.78 -20.82 12.96
CA ARG A 221 -19.36 -22.22 12.76
C ARG A 221 -20.58 -23.09 12.50
N ALA A 222 -20.62 -23.70 11.32
CA ALA A 222 -21.65 -24.66 10.96
C ALA A 222 -21.19 -26.10 11.31
N SER A 223 -22.10 -26.88 11.90
CA SER A 223 -22.03 -28.33 12.08
C SER A 223 -23.08 -29.02 11.20
N PRO A 224 -23.15 -30.36 11.16
CA PRO A 224 -24.20 -31.06 10.40
C PRO A 224 -25.63 -30.72 10.84
N ARG A 225 -25.84 -30.41 12.12
CA ARG A 225 -27.18 -30.18 12.71
C ARG A 225 -27.42 -28.75 13.19
N PHE A 226 -26.37 -28.03 13.55
CA PHE A 226 -26.48 -26.74 14.21
C PHE A 226 -25.52 -25.72 13.60
N ILE A 227 -25.84 -24.44 13.75
CA ILE A 227 -24.99 -23.31 13.40
C ILE A 227 -24.85 -22.47 14.66
N LEU A 228 -23.61 -22.24 15.08
CA LEU A 228 -23.27 -21.29 16.14
C LEU A 228 -22.88 -19.96 15.51
N ALA A 229 -23.44 -18.87 16.02
CA ALA A 229 -23.12 -17.52 15.61
C ALA A 229 -22.80 -16.63 16.82
N ALA A 230 -21.66 -15.94 16.81
CA ALA A 230 -21.29 -14.90 17.78
C ALA A 230 -21.22 -13.54 17.09
N GLU A 231 -22.08 -12.60 17.49
CA GLU A 231 -21.95 -11.19 17.13
C GLU A 231 -20.95 -10.53 18.07
N CYS A 232 -19.84 -10.04 17.53
CA CYS A 232 -18.83 -9.30 18.27
C CYS A 232 -18.81 -7.82 17.86
N LEU A 233 -18.50 -6.97 18.83
CA LEU A 233 -18.33 -5.53 18.61
C LEU A 233 -16.91 -5.24 18.13
N GLY A 234 -16.79 -4.65 16.94
CA GLY A 234 -15.51 -4.31 16.32
C GLY A 234 -14.86 -5.47 15.56
N PRO A 235 -13.68 -5.24 14.96
CA PRO A 235 -13.00 -6.23 14.14
C PRO A 235 -12.41 -7.37 14.98
N LEU A 236 -12.73 -8.63 14.65
CA LEU A 236 -12.10 -9.81 15.24
C LEU A 236 -10.66 -9.94 14.77
N ARG A 237 -9.74 -10.15 15.73
CA ARG A 237 -8.36 -10.52 15.43
C ARG A 237 -8.31 -12.00 15.00
N PRO A 238 -7.34 -12.42 14.18
CA PRO A 238 -7.21 -13.82 13.78
C PRO A 238 -7.06 -14.80 14.97
N ALA A 239 -6.37 -14.38 16.03
CA ALA A 239 -6.22 -15.18 17.25
C ALA A 239 -7.55 -15.34 18.02
N ASP A 240 -8.35 -14.28 18.11
CA ASP A 240 -9.67 -14.32 18.72
C ASP A 240 -10.62 -15.20 17.91
N ASN A 241 -10.57 -15.10 16.58
CA ASN A 241 -11.38 -15.91 15.69
C ASN A 241 -11.02 -17.41 15.85
N ALA A 242 -9.73 -17.75 15.88
CA ALA A 242 -9.29 -19.12 16.13
C ALA A 242 -9.77 -19.66 17.48
N ARG A 243 -9.75 -18.82 18.53
CA ARG A 243 -10.25 -19.16 19.87
C ARG A 243 -11.77 -19.34 19.91
N ILE A 244 -12.53 -18.43 19.31
CA ILE A 244 -13.99 -18.57 19.19
C ILE A 244 -14.31 -19.86 18.45
N ASN A 245 -13.56 -20.16 17.39
CA ASN A 245 -13.72 -21.37 16.60
C ASN A 245 -13.46 -22.66 17.40
N SER A 246 -12.44 -22.69 18.26
CA SER A 246 -12.19 -23.83 19.14
C SER A 246 -13.28 -23.97 20.20
N LEU A 247 -13.69 -22.88 20.83
CA LEU A 247 -14.78 -22.89 21.81
C LEU A 247 -16.11 -23.31 21.19
N PHE A 248 -16.40 -22.91 19.96
CA PHE A 248 -17.57 -23.33 19.21
C PHE A 248 -17.51 -24.82 18.86
N PHE A 249 -16.34 -25.33 18.51
CA PHE A 249 -16.15 -26.75 18.28
C PHE A 249 -16.44 -27.57 19.53
N ASP A 250 -15.86 -27.19 20.67
CA ASP A 250 -16.09 -27.85 21.96
C ASP A 250 -17.57 -27.78 22.39
N ALA A 251 -18.23 -26.65 22.13
CA ALA A 251 -19.66 -26.47 22.40
C ALA A 251 -20.53 -27.39 21.53
N ILE A 252 -20.26 -27.49 20.23
CA ILE A 252 -20.96 -28.40 19.32
C ILE A 252 -20.76 -29.85 19.74
N GLU A 253 -19.52 -30.24 20.08
CA GLU A 253 -19.23 -31.62 20.49
C GLU A 253 -19.98 -31.99 21.78
N ARG A 254 -20.13 -31.05 22.71
CA ARG A 254 -20.96 -31.25 23.92
C ARG A 254 -22.44 -31.40 23.57
N ILE A 255 -22.96 -30.59 22.65
CA ILE A 255 -24.36 -30.68 22.20
C ILE A 255 -24.61 -32.02 21.50
N ASP A 256 -23.70 -32.46 20.62
CA ASP A 256 -23.82 -33.76 19.92
C ASP A 256 -23.77 -34.96 20.89
N ARG A 257 -23.15 -34.81 22.06
CA ARG A 257 -23.16 -35.80 23.16
C ARG A 257 -24.41 -35.73 24.06
N GLY A 258 -25.37 -34.86 23.76
CA GLY A 258 -26.65 -34.75 24.47
C GLY A 258 -26.70 -33.67 25.56
N ALA A 259 -25.86 -32.64 25.49
CA ALA A 259 -26.02 -31.46 26.34
C ALA A 259 -27.20 -30.60 25.89
N ASP A 260 -27.89 -29.95 26.84
CA ASP A 260 -29.01 -29.05 26.54
C ASP A 260 -28.57 -27.78 25.80
N CYS A 261 -29.35 -27.39 24.78
CA CYS A 261 -29.13 -26.21 23.96
C CYS A 261 -29.85 -24.99 24.53
N ASP A 262 -29.41 -24.50 25.70
CA ASP A 262 -30.12 -23.44 26.43
C ASP A 262 -29.33 -22.12 26.52
N GLY A 263 -30.05 -21.02 26.78
CA GLY A 263 -29.47 -19.68 27.02
C GLY A 263 -28.36 -19.61 28.09
N PRO A 264 -28.41 -20.37 29.22
CA PRO A 264 -27.33 -20.40 30.20
C PRO A 264 -26.02 -21.02 29.68
N MET A 265 -26.10 -22.00 28.78
CA MET A 265 -24.92 -22.55 28.12
C MET A 265 -24.25 -21.48 27.27
N LEU A 266 -25.04 -20.71 26.51
CA LEU A 266 -24.53 -19.59 25.70
C LEU A 266 -23.95 -18.47 26.59
N ALA A 267 -24.53 -18.20 27.75
CA ALA A 267 -23.97 -17.25 28.72
C ALA A 267 -22.58 -17.68 29.23
N SER A 268 -22.42 -18.96 29.55
CA SER A 268 -21.11 -19.53 29.92
C SER A 268 -20.11 -19.46 28.78
N LEU A 269 -20.56 -19.68 27.54
CA LEU A 269 -19.74 -19.59 26.34
C LEU A 269 -19.28 -18.15 26.08
N ALA A 270 -20.17 -17.16 26.21
CA ALA A 270 -19.82 -15.74 26.15
C ALA A 270 -18.77 -15.37 27.20
N GLY A 271 -18.99 -15.78 28.45
CA GLY A 271 -18.03 -15.60 29.53
C GLY A 271 -16.67 -16.17 29.16
N SER A 272 -16.63 -17.37 28.60
CA SER A 272 -15.40 -18.05 28.18
C SER A 272 -14.72 -17.42 26.96
N ILE A 273 -15.44 -16.70 26.11
CA ILE A 273 -14.87 -15.91 24.99
C ILE A 273 -14.26 -14.61 25.53
N GLU A 274 -14.88 -14.01 26.54
CA GLU A 274 -14.51 -12.70 27.09
C GLU A 274 -13.45 -12.74 28.18
N THR A 275 -13.39 -13.79 28.99
CA THR A 275 -12.35 -13.96 30.00
C THR A 275 -11.05 -14.33 29.32
N ASP A 276 -10.12 -13.39 29.23
CA ASP A 276 -8.76 -13.61 28.72
C ASP A 276 -7.99 -14.49 29.73
N ASP A 277 -8.10 -15.81 29.59
CA ASP A 277 -7.39 -16.80 30.40
C ASP A 277 -5.99 -17.10 29.82
N THR A 278 -5.39 -16.15 29.09
CA THR A 278 -3.96 -16.22 28.86
C THR A 278 -3.24 -16.09 30.21
N PRO A 279 -2.44 -17.08 30.64
CA PRO A 279 -1.82 -17.07 31.95
C PRO A 279 -0.99 -15.80 32.07
N ARG A 280 -1.42 -14.91 32.97
CA ARG A 280 -0.80 -13.62 33.28
C ARG A 280 0.60 -13.89 33.82
N ARG A 281 1.58 -14.13 32.94
CA ARG A 281 2.97 -14.36 33.33
C ARG A 281 3.46 -13.08 33.98
N ILE A 282 3.68 -13.20 35.29
CA ILE A 282 4.16 -12.15 36.18
C ILE A 282 5.42 -11.55 35.54
N ALA A 283 5.40 -10.24 35.30
CA ALA A 283 6.52 -9.50 34.73
C ALA A 283 7.80 -9.88 35.49
N SER A 284 8.74 -10.52 34.79
CA SER A 284 9.94 -11.02 35.46
C SER A 284 10.80 -9.84 35.92
N ARG A 285 11.25 -9.87 37.19
CA ARG A 285 12.18 -8.88 37.76
C ARG A 285 13.44 -8.67 36.89
N ARG A 286 13.80 -9.67 36.06
CA ARG A 286 14.96 -9.65 35.16
C ARG A 286 14.84 -8.60 34.05
N GLY A 287 13.64 -8.32 33.53
CA GLY A 287 13.45 -7.30 32.48
C GLY A 287 13.86 -5.89 32.91
N LYS A 288 13.50 -5.50 34.14
CA LYS A 288 13.88 -4.20 34.72
C LYS A 288 15.38 -4.06 34.94
N VAL A 289 16.08 -5.15 35.29
CA VAL A 289 17.53 -5.14 35.49
C VAL A 289 18.27 -4.98 34.17
N ILE A 290 17.81 -5.63 33.10
CA ILE A 290 18.42 -5.52 31.76
C ILE A 290 18.26 -4.08 31.22
N LEU A 291 17.09 -3.46 31.37
CA LEU A 291 16.89 -2.06 30.98
C LEU A 291 17.84 -1.11 31.73
N LEU A 292 17.95 -1.25 33.05
CA LEU A 292 18.84 -0.42 33.85
C LEU A 292 20.32 -0.61 33.46
N ALA A 293 20.74 -1.85 33.15
CA ALA A 293 22.09 -2.14 32.70
C ALA A 293 22.39 -1.48 31.33
N VAL A 294 21.46 -1.53 30.38
CA VAL A 294 21.62 -0.88 29.06
C VAL A 294 21.66 0.64 29.21
N LEU A 295 20.79 1.21 30.05
CA LEU A 295 20.74 2.66 30.28
C LEU A 295 22.03 3.16 30.95
N ALA A 296 22.56 2.40 31.91
CA ALA A 296 23.86 2.68 32.54
C ALA A 296 25.03 2.57 31.53
N ALA A 297 25.00 1.58 30.62
CA ALA A 297 26.03 1.44 29.58
C ALA A 297 26.01 2.62 28.59
N VAL A 298 24.83 3.06 28.15
CA VAL A 298 24.68 4.22 27.26
C VAL A 298 25.11 5.50 27.96
N ALA A 299 24.72 5.70 29.22
CA ALA A 299 25.17 6.86 30.01
C ALA A 299 26.70 6.86 30.16
N GLY A 300 27.31 5.69 30.43
CA GLY A 300 28.76 5.54 30.50
C GLY A 300 29.48 5.86 29.19
N LEU A 301 28.92 5.42 28.05
CA LEU A 301 29.47 5.72 26.72
C LEU A 301 29.43 7.23 26.42
N LEU A 302 28.31 7.89 26.72
CA LEU A 302 28.16 9.35 26.54
C LEU A 302 29.12 10.13 27.43
N LEU A 303 29.28 9.70 28.69
CA LEU A 303 30.25 10.29 29.62
C LEU A 303 31.68 10.13 29.11
N TRP A 304 32.04 8.95 28.59
CA TRP A 304 33.37 8.72 28.03
C TRP A 304 33.63 9.57 26.78
N LEU A 305 32.65 9.71 25.88
CA LEU A 305 32.74 10.59 24.71
C LEU A 305 32.88 12.07 25.11
N ALA A 306 32.13 12.52 26.12
CA ALA A 306 32.22 13.87 26.64
C ALA A 306 33.57 14.16 27.30
N VAL A 307 34.10 13.22 28.11
CA VAL A 307 35.42 13.39 28.75
C VAL A 307 36.54 13.40 27.72
N THR A 308 36.48 12.52 26.72
CA THR A 308 37.50 12.46 25.65
C THR A 308 37.48 13.70 24.76
N SER A 309 36.30 14.26 24.44
CA SER A 309 36.22 15.50 23.67
C SER A 309 36.73 16.71 24.47
N VAL A 310 36.32 16.85 25.74
CA VAL A 310 36.75 17.95 26.60
C VAL A 310 38.25 17.90 26.87
N THR A 311 38.82 16.72 27.11
CA THR A 311 40.27 16.58 27.34
C THR A 311 41.09 16.90 26.08
N ARG A 312 40.61 16.55 24.87
CA ARG A 312 41.25 16.92 23.61
C ARG A 312 41.19 18.43 23.37
N SER A 313 40.00 19.05 23.52
CA SER A 313 39.84 20.50 23.32
C SER A 313 40.59 21.33 24.36
N LEU A 314 40.69 20.87 25.61
CA LEU A 314 41.49 21.56 26.64
C LEU A 314 42.98 21.45 26.35
N LEU A 315 43.46 20.32 25.81
CA LEU A 315 44.86 20.15 25.42
C LEU A 315 45.23 21.15 24.32
N GLU A 316 44.46 21.17 23.22
CA GLU A 316 44.66 22.09 22.09
C GLU A 316 44.70 23.55 22.56
N ARG A 317 43.73 23.96 23.40
CA ARG A 317 43.68 25.32 23.95
C ARG A 317 44.89 25.67 24.80
N ARG A 318 45.38 24.74 25.63
CA ARG A 318 46.58 24.95 26.47
C ARG A 318 47.85 25.09 25.63
N THR A 319 47.99 24.26 24.60
CA THR A 319 49.15 24.31 23.69
C THR A 319 49.15 25.54 22.80
N HIS A 320 47.98 25.99 22.32
CA HIS A 320 47.87 27.25 21.59
C HIS A 320 48.16 28.46 22.48
N ALA A 321 47.62 28.49 23.71
CA ALA A 321 47.92 29.55 24.67
C ALA A 321 49.42 29.60 25.04
N ALA A 322 50.08 28.44 25.16
CA ALA A 322 51.52 28.38 25.40
C ALA A 322 52.32 28.92 24.19
N LEU A 323 51.89 28.61 22.96
CA LEU A 323 52.51 29.15 21.74
C LEU A 323 52.33 30.67 21.64
N GLU A 324 51.13 31.19 21.95
CA GLU A 324 50.85 32.63 21.96
C GLU A 324 51.67 33.36 23.03
N GLN A 325 51.81 32.79 24.23
CA GLN A 325 52.64 33.37 25.29
C GLN A 325 54.13 33.38 24.92
N LEU A 326 54.60 32.39 24.17
CA LEU A 326 55.97 32.35 23.65
C LEU A 326 56.16 33.35 22.50
N ALA A 327 55.16 33.51 21.64
CA ALA A 327 55.17 34.50 20.56
C ALA A 327 55.19 35.95 21.06
N VAL A 328 54.55 36.25 22.19
CA VAL A 328 54.62 37.57 22.84
C VAL A 328 56.01 37.85 23.44
N LYS A 329 56.73 36.82 23.91
CA LYS A 329 58.06 36.95 24.51
C LYS A 329 59.20 37.05 23.48
N GLN A 330 58.98 36.59 22.25
CA GLN A 330 59.99 36.61 21.18
C GLN A 330 59.42 37.24 19.90
N PRO A 331 59.77 38.50 19.56
CA PRO A 331 59.22 39.22 18.41
C PRO A 331 59.57 38.60 17.04
N LEU A 332 60.54 37.68 16.98
CA LEU A 332 60.92 36.93 15.78
C LEU A 332 59.88 35.86 15.38
N LEU A 333 59.09 35.36 16.34
CA LEU A 333 58.00 34.40 16.07
C LEU A 333 56.76 35.07 15.46
N ALA A 334 56.63 36.40 15.58
CA ALA A 334 55.59 37.16 14.90
C ALA A 334 55.84 37.26 13.39
N SER A 335 57.10 37.22 12.97
CA SER A 335 57.50 37.26 11.54
C SER A 335 57.44 35.87 10.88
N PHE A 336 57.58 34.80 11.66
CA PHE A 336 57.57 33.40 11.20
C PHE A 336 56.60 32.56 12.05
N PRO A 337 55.28 32.58 11.74
CA PRO A 337 54.29 31.89 12.56
C PRO A 337 54.45 30.37 12.47
N LEU A 338 54.61 29.73 13.63
CA LEU A 338 54.60 28.27 13.77
C LEU A 338 53.15 27.76 13.77
N ARG A 339 52.90 26.65 13.06
CA ARG A 339 51.63 25.92 13.10
C ARG A 339 51.78 24.65 13.93
N LEU A 340 50.78 24.40 14.76
CA LEU A 340 50.63 23.16 15.52
C LEU A 340 49.58 22.30 14.81
N ASP A 341 49.95 21.06 14.49
CA ASP A 341 49.04 20.06 13.93
C ASP A 341 48.93 18.89 14.92
N PHE A 342 47.70 18.60 15.38
CA PHE A 342 47.43 17.64 16.45
C PHE A 342 46.96 16.32 15.87
N ASP A 343 47.76 15.27 16.02
CA ASP A 343 47.36 13.91 15.71
C ASP A 343 46.96 13.16 16.99
N HIS A 344 45.65 13.16 17.26
CA HIS A 344 45.06 12.47 18.41
C HIS A 344 45.05 10.94 18.29
N GLY A 345 45.28 10.38 17.10
CA GLY A 345 45.41 8.95 16.87
C GLY A 345 46.76 8.41 17.35
N SER A 346 47.84 9.10 16.98
CA SER A 346 49.21 8.75 17.39
C SER A 346 49.67 9.42 18.69
N ARG A 347 48.83 10.29 19.29
CA ARG A 347 49.16 11.16 20.43
C ARG A 347 50.42 11.97 20.16
N SER A 348 50.50 12.58 18.98
CA SER A 348 51.63 13.43 18.61
C SER A 348 51.19 14.83 18.20
N VAL A 349 52.04 15.82 18.45
CA VAL A 349 51.83 17.21 18.02
C VAL A 349 52.98 17.57 17.09
N ALA A 350 52.68 17.80 15.82
CA ALA A 350 53.66 18.24 14.84
C ALA A 350 53.79 19.77 14.90
N VAL A 351 54.99 20.26 15.15
CA VAL A 351 55.31 21.70 15.12
C VAL A 351 55.95 21.98 13.77
N SER A 352 55.27 22.76 12.92
CA SER A 352 55.71 23.06 11.55
C SER A 352 55.86 24.57 11.34
N GLY A 353 56.99 24.98 10.78
CA GLY A 353 57.24 26.38 10.40
C GLY A 353 58.67 26.59 9.92
N ILE A 354 59.05 27.86 9.72
CA ILE A 354 60.34 28.26 9.14
C ILE A 354 61.19 28.89 10.25
N GLU A 355 62.38 28.34 10.49
CA GLU A 355 63.29 28.78 11.55
C GLU A 355 64.31 29.80 11.04
N PRO A 356 64.42 31.00 11.63
CA PRO A 356 65.59 31.84 11.43
C PRO A 356 66.78 31.25 12.19
N SER A 357 67.97 31.25 11.59
CA SER A 357 69.21 30.63 12.10
C SER A 357 69.76 31.20 13.42
N GLN A 358 69.00 32.04 14.12
CA GLN A 358 69.36 32.72 15.36
C GLN A 358 68.45 32.34 16.55
N LEU A 359 67.48 31.45 16.35
CA LEU A 359 66.57 30.99 17.42
C LEU A 359 67.07 29.67 18.02
N GLU A 360 67.26 29.60 19.34
CA GLU A 360 67.50 28.32 20.04
C GLU A 360 66.17 27.56 20.18
N THR A 361 66.04 26.44 19.46
CA THR A 361 64.79 25.63 19.39
C THR A 361 64.57 24.71 20.58
N ALA A 362 65.62 24.35 21.32
CA ALA A 362 65.54 23.46 22.48
C ALA A 362 64.58 23.96 23.59
N PRO A 363 64.69 25.20 24.11
CA PRO A 363 63.79 25.68 25.16
C PRO A 363 62.34 25.88 24.70
N LEU A 364 62.11 26.11 23.40
CA LEU A 364 60.77 26.25 22.82
C LEU A 364 60.06 24.90 22.68
N LEU A 365 60.79 23.86 22.25
CA LEU A 365 60.28 22.49 22.16
C LEU A 365 59.99 21.90 23.54
N ASP A 366 60.79 22.22 24.57
CA ASP A 366 60.55 21.79 25.95
C ASP A 366 59.33 22.47 26.58
N ALA A 367 59.16 23.78 26.36
CA ALA A 367 57.99 24.52 26.86
C ALA A 367 56.68 24.06 26.19
N LEU A 368 56.71 23.79 24.88
CA LEU A 368 55.60 23.18 24.18
C LEU A 368 55.37 21.73 24.64
N GLY A 369 56.43 20.99 24.96
CA GLY A 369 56.38 19.60 25.44
C GLY A 369 55.70 19.48 26.79
N ALA A 370 55.99 20.42 27.69
CA ALA A 370 55.32 20.53 28.98
C ALA A 370 53.83 20.90 28.85
N ALA A 371 53.48 21.76 27.89
CA ALA A 371 52.09 22.16 27.63
C ALA A 371 51.27 21.10 26.88
N ALA A 372 51.93 20.28 26.05
CA ALA A 372 51.32 19.23 25.23
C ALA A 372 51.26 17.86 25.92
N ALA A 373 51.77 17.70 27.14
CA ALA A 373 51.73 16.42 27.86
C ALA A 373 50.27 15.90 28.00
N PRO A 374 49.98 14.64 27.64
CA PRO A 374 50.89 13.50 27.41
C PRO A 374 51.28 13.22 25.94
N TYR A 375 51.13 14.17 25.02
CA TYR A 375 51.42 13.97 23.60
C TYR A 375 52.90 14.18 23.30
N ARG A 376 53.46 13.39 22.37
CA ARG A 376 54.86 13.54 21.94
C ARG A 376 54.99 14.61 20.87
N ILE A 377 55.95 15.51 21.02
CA ILE A 377 56.20 16.54 20.01
C ILE A 377 57.05 15.96 18.87
N VAL A 378 56.61 16.19 17.64
CA VAL A 378 57.33 15.84 16.42
C VAL A 378 57.75 17.14 15.75
N ASN A 379 59.06 17.39 15.71
CA ASN A 379 59.61 18.60 15.09
C ASN A 379 59.66 18.46 13.56
N ARG A 380 58.99 19.37 12.83
CA ARG A 380 59.04 19.50 11.37
C ARG A 380 59.39 20.92 10.93
N ILE A 381 60.23 21.59 11.69
CA ILE A 381 60.69 22.95 11.39
C ILE A 381 61.79 22.91 10.30
N GLY A 382 61.66 23.74 9.26
CA GLY A 382 62.62 23.83 8.15
C GLY A 382 63.59 24.99 8.32
N LEU A 383 64.90 24.72 8.11
CA LEU A 383 65.99 25.70 8.27
C LEU A 383 66.23 26.47 6.95
N VAL A 384 66.21 27.80 6.98
CA VAL A 384 66.69 28.64 5.85
C VAL A 384 68.07 29.19 6.20
N SER A 385 69.10 28.76 5.47
CA SER A 385 70.50 29.07 5.77
C SER A 385 70.91 30.52 5.41
N ALA A 386 71.39 31.22 6.45
CA ALA A 386 72.36 32.32 6.58
C ALA A 386 72.71 33.31 5.42
N PRO A 387 72.97 34.60 5.74
CA PRO A 387 73.25 35.69 4.78
C PRO A 387 74.56 35.57 3.97
N GLU A 388 75.44 34.61 4.27
CA GLU A 388 76.69 34.41 3.51
C GLU A 388 76.45 33.95 2.07
N GLN A 389 75.42 33.14 1.82
CA GLN A 389 75.07 32.72 0.44
C GLN A 389 74.49 33.89 -0.37
N VAL A 390 73.82 34.83 0.29
CA VAL A 390 73.34 36.07 -0.33
C VAL A 390 74.51 37.00 -0.66
N ALA A 391 75.49 37.13 0.23
CA ALA A 391 76.71 37.89 -0.03
C ALA A 391 77.57 37.25 -1.15
N ALA A 392 77.70 35.92 -1.18
CA ALA A 392 78.45 35.20 -2.22
C ALA A 392 77.79 35.30 -3.60
N SER A 393 76.44 35.24 -3.66
CA SER A 393 75.70 35.43 -4.92
C SER A 393 75.78 36.88 -5.41
N GLN A 394 75.71 37.88 -4.52
CA GLN A 394 75.91 39.29 -4.87
C GLN A 394 77.34 39.57 -5.38
N ALA A 395 78.36 38.98 -4.76
CA ALA A 395 79.75 39.08 -5.22
C ALA A 395 79.93 38.44 -6.62
N GLY A 396 79.28 37.29 -6.86
CA GLY A 396 79.24 36.64 -8.18
C GLY A 396 78.61 37.52 -9.26
N ILE A 397 77.48 38.16 -8.95
CA ILE A 397 76.79 39.09 -9.87
C ILE A 397 77.67 40.31 -10.20
N ALA A 398 78.34 40.89 -9.21
CA ALA A 398 79.26 42.02 -9.42
C ALA A 398 80.52 41.62 -10.23
N GLY A 399 80.95 40.36 -10.14
CA GLY A 399 82.01 39.80 -10.99
C GLY A 399 81.57 39.65 -12.45
N LEU A 400 80.34 39.17 -12.65
CA LEU A 400 79.77 38.97 -13.99
C LEU A 400 79.57 40.30 -14.73
N GLN A 401 79.08 41.33 -14.03
CA GLN A 401 78.95 42.69 -14.59
C GLN A 401 80.30 43.28 -15.03
N ARG A 402 81.37 43.07 -14.25
CA ARG A 402 82.73 43.51 -14.64
C ARG A 402 83.24 42.77 -15.88
N SER A 403 82.92 41.49 -16.04
CA SER A 403 83.28 40.74 -17.23
C SER A 403 82.57 41.24 -18.49
N MET A 404 81.28 41.60 -18.37
CA MET A 404 80.52 42.18 -19.47
C MET A 404 81.04 43.57 -19.87
N ALA A 405 81.39 44.42 -18.90
CA ALA A 405 81.98 45.73 -19.19
C ALA A 405 83.32 45.62 -19.94
N ARG A 406 84.17 44.64 -19.59
CA ARG A 406 85.42 44.37 -20.32
C ARG A 406 85.18 43.85 -21.72
N LEU A 407 84.18 42.98 -21.91
CA LEU A 407 83.80 42.48 -23.24
C LEU A 407 83.31 43.62 -24.13
N GLN A 408 82.46 44.51 -23.62
CA GLN A 408 82.00 45.69 -24.35
C GLN A 408 83.16 46.60 -24.74
N ALA A 409 84.06 46.93 -23.81
CA ALA A 409 85.24 47.74 -24.11
C ALA A 409 86.14 47.09 -25.18
N SER A 410 86.30 45.75 -25.14
CA SER A 410 87.07 45.04 -26.17
C SER A 410 86.41 45.09 -27.55
N LEU A 411 85.06 45.04 -27.60
CA LEU A 411 84.30 45.14 -28.83
C LEU A 411 84.38 46.54 -29.42
N ASP A 412 84.35 47.58 -28.59
CA ASP A 412 84.49 48.96 -29.03
C ASP A 412 85.91 49.22 -29.58
N GLN A 413 86.94 48.72 -28.91
CA GLN A 413 88.32 48.80 -29.42
C GLN A 413 88.47 48.05 -30.76
N MET A 414 87.84 46.89 -30.90
CA MET A 414 87.83 46.14 -32.16
C MET A 414 87.12 46.93 -33.27
N ARG A 415 86.03 47.63 -32.94
CA ARG A 415 85.30 48.47 -33.88
C ARG A 415 86.12 49.68 -34.32
N GLU A 416 86.87 50.32 -33.41
CA GLU A 416 87.77 51.42 -33.74
C GLU A 416 88.93 50.97 -34.65
N THR A 417 89.55 49.82 -34.35
CA THR A 417 90.63 49.28 -35.19
C THR A 417 90.13 48.92 -36.59
N MET A 418 88.93 48.34 -36.72
CA MET A 418 88.30 48.10 -38.03
C MET A 418 87.97 49.39 -38.79
N GLY A 419 87.53 50.44 -38.08
CA GLY A 419 87.32 51.77 -38.67
C GLY A 419 88.61 52.39 -39.21
N ALA A 420 89.71 52.28 -38.46
CA ALA A 420 91.03 52.75 -38.89
C ALA A 420 91.59 51.95 -40.08
N GLN A 421 91.34 50.65 -40.13
CA GLN A 421 91.76 49.78 -41.24
C GLN A 421 90.95 50.04 -42.52
N ALA A 422 89.66 50.36 -42.39
CA ALA A 422 88.81 50.76 -43.51
C ALA A 422 89.25 52.10 -44.14
N GLN A 423 89.61 53.09 -43.32
CA GLN A 423 90.14 54.38 -43.80
C GLN A 423 91.54 54.24 -44.44
N SER A 424 92.38 53.33 -43.94
CA SER A 424 93.67 52.97 -44.56
C SER A 424 93.49 52.25 -45.90
N GLY A 425 92.45 51.43 -46.05
CA GLY A 425 92.09 50.78 -47.31
C GLY A 425 91.67 51.80 -48.37
N ASP A 426 90.76 52.72 -48.03
CA ASP A 426 90.28 53.75 -48.95
C ASP A 426 91.38 54.70 -49.43
N GLN A 427 92.35 55.05 -48.58
CA GLN A 427 93.52 55.83 -49.00
C GLN A 427 94.45 55.06 -49.96
N LYS A 428 94.54 53.73 -49.83
CA LYS A 428 95.31 52.87 -50.75
C LYS A 428 94.61 52.69 -52.10
N TYR A 429 93.28 52.61 -52.14
CA TYR A 429 92.52 52.54 -53.40
C TYR A 429 92.46 53.89 -54.13
N ALA A 430 92.39 55.01 -53.41
CA ALA A 430 92.50 56.35 -54.01
C ALA A 430 93.88 56.62 -54.64
N ALA A 431 94.96 56.02 -54.12
CA ALA A 431 96.32 56.14 -54.67
C ALA A 431 96.57 55.27 -55.91
N LEU A 432 95.76 54.24 -56.19
CA LEU A 432 95.87 53.39 -57.37
C LEU A 432 94.98 53.81 -58.56
N GLY A 433 94.10 54.81 -58.38
CA GLY A 433 93.16 55.29 -59.40
C GLY A 433 93.66 56.45 -60.29
N ALA A 434 94.90 56.92 -60.15
CA ALA A 434 95.37 58.10 -60.90
C ALA A 434 96.83 58.00 -61.33
N ARG A 435 97.11 57.17 -62.35
CA ARG A 435 98.07 57.34 -63.47
C ARG A 435 98.65 55.99 -63.94
N PRO A 436 99.06 55.87 -65.22
CA PRO A 436 98.41 56.28 -66.48
C PRO A 436 98.43 55.12 -67.51
N ASP A 437 97.47 55.05 -68.45
CA ASP A 437 97.65 54.24 -69.66
C ASP A 437 97.79 55.13 -70.89
N MET A 438 98.95 54.95 -71.52
CA MET A 438 99.45 55.51 -72.76
C MET A 438 99.12 54.49 -73.85
N PHE A 439 98.46 54.87 -74.94
CA PHE A 439 98.79 54.46 -76.32
C PHE A 439 97.78 55.03 -77.34
N SER A 440 98.35 55.75 -78.32
CA SER A 440 97.81 56.13 -79.66
C SER A 440 96.79 57.26 -79.75
#